data_AF-A0A969Y2Y4-F1
#
_entry.id   AF-A0A969Y2Y4-F1
#
_cell.length_a   1.000
_cell.length_b   1.000
_cell.length_c   1.000
_cell.angle_alpha   90.00
_cell.angle_beta   90.00
_cell.angle_gamma   90.00
#
_symmetry.space_group_name_H-M   'P 1'
#
loop_
_entity.id
_entity.type
_entity.pdbx_description
1 polymer ?
#
loop_
_entity_poly.entity_id
_entity_poly.type
_entity_poly.pdbx_seq_one_letter_code
_entity_poly.pdbx_strand_id
1 'polypeptide(L)'
;MVTINFRRKRSGVPVLTKYEIDTVAEILLRDYNPQVLYEPGALDIEHFCENYVGLEMDYQDLSHNQSILGMMVFSDCLVPVYDVDRKEAKYVKANAGTVLIDNGLLGPEQIRRGRFTVGH
;
A
#
# COMPACT_ATOMS: atom_id res chain seq x y z
N MET A 1 -13.78 9.31 -2.04
CA MET A 1 -12.61 9.80 -1.30
C MET A 1 -12.63 11.33 -1.25
N VAL A 2 -12.53 11.89 -0.04
CA VAL A 2 -12.29 13.32 0.19
C VAL A 2 -11.08 13.86 -0.59
N THR A 3 -11.18 15.10 -1.07
CA THR A 3 -10.06 15.77 -1.78
C THR A 3 -9.14 16.46 -0.79
N ILE A 4 -7.85 16.17 -0.87
CA ILE A 4 -6.81 16.76 0.00
C ILE A 4 -5.86 17.60 -0.82
N ASN A 5 -5.63 18.84 -0.38
CA ASN A 5 -4.75 19.78 -1.05
C ASN A 5 -3.44 19.93 -0.28
N PHE A 6 -2.32 19.91 -1.02
CA PHE A 6 -0.98 20.02 -0.46
C PHE A 6 -0.26 21.24 -0.98
N ARG A 7 0.56 21.86 -0.12
CA ARG A 7 1.61 22.76 -0.59
C ARG A 7 2.58 21.95 -1.44
N ARG A 8 2.99 22.47 -2.60
CA ARG A 8 3.86 21.77 -3.55
C ARG A 8 5.06 22.64 -3.92
N LYS A 9 6.19 22.00 -4.17
CA LYS A 9 7.34 22.65 -4.83
C LYS A 9 6.99 22.98 -6.28
N ARG A 10 7.81 23.81 -6.95
CA ARG A 10 7.67 24.06 -8.40
C ARG A 10 7.70 22.78 -9.24
N SER A 11 8.34 21.71 -8.75
CA SER A 11 8.37 20.38 -9.37
C SER A 11 7.09 19.56 -9.19
N GLY A 12 6.08 20.07 -8.47
CA GLY A 12 4.83 19.36 -8.19
C GLY A 12 4.89 18.42 -6.98
N VAL A 13 6.07 18.19 -6.39
CA VAL A 13 6.25 17.33 -5.20
C VAL A 13 5.55 17.95 -3.98
N PRO A 14 4.64 17.22 -3.30
CA PRO A 14 4.02 17.66 -2.05
C PRO A 14 5.04 17.95 -0.95
N VAL A 15 4.77 18.97 -0.14
CA VAL A 15 5.55 19.34 1.04
C VAL A 15 4.65 19.27 2.25
N LEU A 16 4.95 18.31 3.13
CA LEU A 16 4.17 17.98 4.30
C LEU A 16 5.09 17.89 5.52
N THR A 17 4.64 18.45 6.63
CA THR A 17 5.18 18.22 7.97
C THR A 17 4.60 16.91 8.52
N LYS A 18 5.25 16.36 9.56
CA LYS A 18 4.72 15.19 10.28
C LYS A 18 3.28 15.39 10.74
N TYR A 19 2.97 16.55 11.31
CA TYR A 19 1.62 16.88 11.78
C TYR A 19 0.59 16.92 10.65
N GLU A 20 0.97 17.45 9.47
CA GLU A 20 0.08 17.45 8.30
C GLU A 20 -0.17 16.00 7.80
N ILE A 21 0.82 15.10 7.89
CA ILE A 21 0.62 13.67 7.55
C ILE A 21 -0.39 13.01 8.51
N ASP A 22 -0.23 13.20 9.82
CA ASP A 22 -1.15 12.65 10.82
C ASP A 22 -2.58 13.19 10.61
N THR A 23 -2.71 14.51 10.36
CA THR A 23 -4.00 15.15 10.07
C THR A 23 -4.66 14.57 8.81
N VAL A 24 -3.88 14.30 7.77
CA VAL A 24 -4.36 13.69 6.53
C VAL A 24 -4.85 12.27 6.77
N ALA A 25 -4.12 11.48 7.54
CA ALA A 25 -4.53 10.13 7.91
C ALA A 25 -5.88 10.16 8.65
N GLU A 26 -6.05 11.04 9.65
CA GLU A 26 -7.33 11.19 10.37
C GLU A 26 -8.48 11.63 9.46
N ILE A 27 -8.24 12.55 8.51
CA ILE A 27 -9.25 12.98 7.53
C ILE A 27 -9.70 11.81 6.66
N LEU A 28 -8.76 11.01 6.15
CA LEU A 28 -9.06 9.84 5.32
C LEU A 28 -9.83 8.77 6.11
N LEU A 29 -9.41 8.50 7.35
CA LEU A 29 -10.09 7.55 8.23
C LEU A 29 -11.50 8.04 8.59
N ARG A 30 -11.69 9.34 8.82
CA ARG A 30 -13.01 9.92 9.13
C ARG A 30 -13.99 9.82 7.97
N ASP A 31 -13.52 10.04 6.74
CA ASP A 31 -14.35 9.93 5.52
C ASP A 31 -14.66 8.47 5.19
N TYR A 32 -13.72 7.55 5.45
CA TYR A 32 -13.92 6.12 5.23
C TYR A 32 -14.80 5.44 6.29
N ASN A 33 -14.40 5.54 7.55
CA ASN A 33 -15.09 4.94 8.69
C ASN A 33 -14.77 5.74 9.97
N PRO A 34 -15.60 6.72 10.36
CA PRO A 34 -15.30 7.60 11.49
C PRO A 34 -15.23 6.88 12.84
N GLN A 35 -15.82 5.68 12.97
CA GLN A 35 -15.81 4.93 14.24
C GLN A 35 -14.40 4.53 14.67
N VAL A 36 -13.48 4.29 13.73
CA VAL A 36 -12.10 3.88 14.04
C VAL A 36 -11.29 4.96 14.78
N LEU A 37 -11.77 6.21 14.78
CA LEU A 37 -11.15 7.32 15.52
C LEU A 37 -11.62 7.40 16.98
N TYR A 38 -12.71 6.73 17.33
CA TYR A 38 -13.29 6.76 18.69
C TYR A 38 -13.17 5.41 19.38
N GLU A 39 -13.28 4.31 18.63
CA GLU A 39 -13.20 2.94 19.12
C GLU A 39 -12.01 2.20 18.49
N PRO A 40 -11.05 1.71 19.29
CA PRO A 40 -9.94 0.92 18.77
C PRO A 40 -10.44 -0.32 18.04
N GLY A 41 -10.09 -0.42 16.76
CA GLY A 41 -10.58 -1.49 15.91
C GLY A 41 -9.64 -1.77 14.74
N ALA A 42 -9.78 -2.97 14.18
CA ALA A 42 -9.08 -3.34 12.96
C ALA A 42 -9.73 -2.63 11.76
N LEU A 43 -8.98 -1.80 11.04
CA LEU A 43 -9.42 -1.23 9.77
C LEU A 43 -9.51 -2.33 8.72
N ASP A 44 -10.58 -2.44 7.96
CA ASP A 44 -10.55 -3.28 6.75
C ASP A 44 -9.59 -2.62 5.73
N ILE A 45 -8.33 -3.05 5.76
CA ILE A 45 -7.23 -2.37 5.07
C ILE A 45 -7.23 -2.65 3.57
N GLU A 46 -7.65 -3.84 3.16
CA GLU A 46 -7.78 -4.21 1.75
C GLU A 46 -8.92 -3.40 1.13
N HIS A 47 -10.09 -3.37 1.75
CA HIS A 47 -11.20 -2.54 1.29
C HIS A 47 -10.86 -1.03 1.34
N PHE A 48 -10.12 -0.57 2.35
CA PHE A 48 -9.64 0.81 2.39
C PHE A 48 -8.75 1.13 1.18
N CYS A 49 -7.79 0.28 0.85
CA CYS A 49 -6.88 0.48 -0.27
C CYS A 49 -7.57 0.35 -1.63
N GLU A 50 -8.29 -0.74 -1.88
CA GLU A 50 -8.88 -1.03 -3.19
C GLU A 50 -10.12 -0.19 -3.48
N ASN A 51 -11.07 -0.13 -2.54
CA ASN A 51 -12.37 0.46 -2.80
C ASN A 51 -12.44 1.95 -2.43
N TYR A 52 -11.76 2.36 -1.36
CA TYR A 52 -11.84 3.75 -0.90
C TYR A 52 -10.74 4.64 -1.50
N VAL A 53 -9.47 4.21 -1.44
CA VAL A 53 -8.35 4.94 -2.05
C VAL A 53 -8.30 4.74 -3.57
N GLY A 54 -8.69 3.56 -4.06
CA GLY A 54 -8.72 3.23 -5.49
C GLY A 54 -7.40 2.68 -6.01
N LEU A 55 -6.62 1.99 -5.17
CA LEU A 55 -5.40 1.28 -5.57
C LEU A 55 -5.74 -0.11 -6.14
N GLU A 56 -4.86 -0.65 -6.96
CA GLU A 56 -4.91 -2.06 -7.37
C GLU A 56 -4.01 -2.87 -6.44
N MET A 57 -4.43 -4.05 -5.98
CA MET A 57 -3.56 -4.95 -5.22
C MET A 57 -3.19 -6.18 -6.05
N ASP A 58 -1.92 -6.54 -6.06
CA ASP A 58 -1.42 -7.76 -6.69
C ASP A 58 -0.42 -8.47 -5.76
N TYR A 59 -0.48 -9.80 -5.72
CA TYR A 59 0.28 -10.63 -4.80
C TYR A 59 1.30 -11.46 -5.57
N GLN A 60 2.58 -11.29 -5.22
CA GLN A 60 3.71 -11.88 -5.95
C GLN A 60 4.76 -12.36 -4.94
N ASP A 61 5.65 -13.27 -5.33
CA ASP A 61 6.87 -13.52 -4.56
C ASP A 61 7.87 -12.40 -4.89
N LEU A 62 8.07 -11.43 -4.00
CA LEU A 62 8.84 -10.21 -4.32
C LEU A 62 10.34 -10.43 -4.23
N SER A 63 10.80 -11.34 -3.38
CA SER A 63 12.19 -11.75 -3.30
C SER A 63 12.37 -13.16 -2.79
N HIS A 64 13.47 -13.82 -3.17
CA HIS A 64 13.78 -15.21 -2.82
C HIS A 64 13.82 -15.53 -1.32
N ASN A 65 13.94 -14.50 -0.47
CA ASN A 65 14.12 -14.62 0.97
C ASN A 65 13.16 -13.73 1.78
N GLN A 66 12.09 -13.22 1.16
CA GLN A 66 11.08 -12.35 1.82
C GLN A 66 11.68 -11.08 2.46
N SER A 67 12.77 -10.56 1.88
CA SER A 67 13.36 -9.26 2.26
C SER A 67 12.55 -8.06 1.77
N ILE A 68 11.71 -8.25 0.75
CA ILE A 68 10.78 -7.25 0.22
C ILE A 68 9.37 -7.75 0.55
N LEU A 69 8.58 -6.94 1.25
CA LEU A 69 7.24 -7.31 1.73
C LEU A 69 6.13 -6.64 0.95
N GLY A 70 6.39 -5.43 0.46
CA GLY A 70 5.45 -4.65 -0.33
C GLY A 70 6.18 -3.65 -1.21
N MET A 71 5.53 -3.24 -2.29
CA MET A 71 6.06 -2.27 -3.25
C MET A 71 4.93 -1.45 -3.86
N MET A 72 5.09 -0.13 -3.90
CA MET A 72 4.16 0.77 -4.57
C MET A 72 4.66 1.11 -5.99
N VAL A 73 3.79 0.97 -6.98
CA VAL A 73 4.09 1.31 -8.39
C VAL A 73 3.53 2.69 -8.73
N PHE A 74 4.42 3.65 -9.01
CA PHE A 74 4.05 5.04 -9.31
C PHE A 74 3.91 5.35 -10.81
N SER A 75 4.34 4.43 -11.67
CA SER A 75 4.30 4.57 -13.14
C SER A 75 4.20 3.20 -13.78
N ASP A 76 3.47 3.07 -14.88
CA ASP A 76 3.40 1.85 -15.68
C ASP A 76 4.80 1.34 -16.02
N CYS A 77 5.12 0.12 -15.56
CA CYS A 77 6.45 -0.43 -15.74
C CYS A 77 6.46 -1.96 -15.67
N LEU A 78 7.65 -2.53 -15.88
CA LEU A 78 7.94 -3.92 -15.60
C LEU A 78 8.64 -4.00 -14.24
N VAL A 79 8.07 -4.76 -13.31
CA VAL A 79 8.61 -4.96 -11.97
C VAL A 79 9.30 -6.33 -11.91
N PRO A 80 10.55 -6.42 -11.44
CA PRO A 80 11.19 -7.70 -11.17
C PRO A 80 10.57 -8.33 -9.92
N VAL A 81 10.09 -9.56 -10.06
CA VAL A 81 9.61 -10.43 -8.97
C VAL A 81 10.36 -11.75 -9.04
N TYR A 82 10.29 -12.54 -7.97
CA TYR A 82 10.96 -13.83 -7.89
C TYR A 82 10.09 -14.95 -8.48
N ASP A 83 10.68 -15.77 -9.33
CA ASP A 83 10.08 -17.01 -9.81
C ASP A 83 10.56 -18.16 -8.91
N VAL A 84 9.66 -18.68 -8.08
CA VAL A 84 9.99 -19.73 -7.10
C VAL A 84 10.36 -21.05 -7.79
N ASP A 85 9.73 -21.36 -8.92
CA ASP A 85 9.96 -22.61 -9.66
C ASP A 85 11.33 -22.61 -10.34
N ARG A 86 11.66 -21.48 -10.98
CA ARG A 86 12.91 -21.32 -11.75
C ARG A 86 14.07 -20.80 -10.90
N LYS A 87 13.80 -20.33 -9.69
CA LYS A 87 14.76 -19.73 -8.75
C LYS A 87 15.53 -18.54 -9.34
N GLU A 88 14.86 -17.72 -10.13
CA GLU A 88 15.42 -16.55 -10.79
C GLU A 88 14.44 -15.38 -10.80
N ALA A 89 14.88 -14.20 -11.22
CA ALA A 89 13.99 -13.06 -11.36
C ALA A 89 13.18 -13.17 -12.68
N LYS A 90 11.90 -12.85 -12.62
CA LYS A 90 11.02 -12.63 -13.78
C LYS A 90 10.44 -11.21 -13.72
N TYR A 91 9.97 -10.70 -14.85
CA TYR A 91 9.35 -9.38 -14.92
C TYR A 91 7.85 -9.52 -15.11
N VAL A 92 7.08 -8.82 -14.28
CA VAL A 92 5.63 -8.69 -14.40
C VAL A 92 5.27 -7.26 -14.78
N LYS A 93 4.21 -7.08 -15.57
CA LYS A 93 3.69 -5.75 -15.89
C LYS A 93 2.84 -5.26 -14.73
N ALA A 94 3.09 -4.04 -14.27
CA ALA A 94 2.27 -3.36 -13.28
C ALA A 94 1.94 -1.95 -13.76
N ASN A 95 0.72 -1.49 -13.47
CA ASN A 95 0.29 -0.15 -13.82
C ASN A 95 0.55 0.82 -12.67
N ALA A 96 0.58 2.12 -12.94
CA ALA A 96 0.60 3.13 -11.91
C ALA A 96 -0.63 2.96 -10.99
N GLY A 97 -0.42 2.95 -9.68
CA GLY A 97 -1.48 2.71 -8.70
C GLY A 97 -1.58 1.27 -8.19
N THR A 98 -0.73 0.35 -8.66
CA THR A 98 -0.65 -1.02 -8.12
C THR A 98 0.22 -1.07 -6.85
N VAL A 99 -0.27 -1.72 -5.81
CA VAL A 99 0.46 -2.15 -4.61
C VAL A 99 0.75 -3.64 -4.75
N LEU A 100 2.02 -3.99 -4.85
CA LEU A 100 2.47 -5.37 -4.85
C LEU A 100 2.73 -5.81 -3.42
N ILE A 101 2.19 -6.97 -3.02
CA ILE A 101 2.36 -7.56 -1.67
C ILE A 101 3.00 -8.93 -1.79
N ASP A 102 3.93 -9.25 -0.89
CA ASP A 102 4.61 -10.55 -0.90
C ASP A 102 3.68 -11.70 -0.51
N ASN A 103 3.67 -12.77 -1.30
CA ASN A 103 2.86 -13.98 -1.05
C ASN A 103 3.13 -14.60 0.34
N GLY A 104 4.34 -14.43 0.88
CA GLY A 104 4.69 -14.88 2.22
C GLY A 104 3.81 -14.28 3.33
N LEU A 105 3.10 -13.18 3.06
CA LEU A 105 2.22 -12.51 4.01
C LEU A 105 0.78 -13.04 4.05
N LEU A 106 0.40 -13.91 3.11
CA LEU A 106 -0.94 -14.51 3.02
C LEU A 106 -1.21 -15.58 4.11
N GLY A 107 -0.16 -16.07 4.76
CA GLY A 107 -0.29 -17.08 5.82
C GLY A 107 -1.04 -16.55 7.06
N PRO A 108 -1.84 -17.38 7.77
CA PRO A 108 -2.60 -16.96 8.95
C PRO A 108 -1.74 -16.29 10.04
N GLU A 109 -0.52 -16.79 10.25
CA GLU A 109 0.44 -16.25 11.22
C GLU A 109 1.03 -14.88 10.79
N GLN A 110 0.93 -14.55 9.50
CA GLN A 110 1.48 -13.31 8.91
C GLN A 110 0.42 -12.24 8.67
N ILE A 111 -0.88 -12.53 8.86
CA ILE A 111 -1.99 -11.59 8.59
C ILE A 111 -1.73 -10.20 9.21
N ARG A 112 -1.24 -10.14 10.45
CA ARG A 112 -0.94 -8.86 11.13
C ARG A 112 0.15 -8.06 10.41
N ARG A 113 1.20 -8.75 9.94
CA ARG A 113 2.30 -8.16 9.20
C ARG A 113 1.85 -7.74 7.80
N GLY A 114 1.05 -8.57 7.12
CA GLY A 114 0.43 -8.23 5.83
C GLY A 114 -0.38 -6.95 5.92
N ARG A 115 -1.27 -6.86 6.90
CA ARG A 115 -2.10 -5.66 7.13
C ARG A 115 -1.26 -4.41 7.44
N PHE A 116 -0.18 -4.56 8.20
CA PHE A 116 0.75 -3.46 8.43
C PHE A 116 1.47 -3.04 7.14
N THR A 117 1.92 -3.99 6.32
CA THR A 117 2.59 -3.71 5.04
C THR A 117 1.68 -2.97 4.07
N VAL A 118 0.40 -3.32 3.98
CA VAL A 118 -0.56 -2.59 3.13
C VAL A 118 -0.77 -1.15 3.61
N GLY A 119 -0.77 -0.92 4.93
CA GLY A 119 -0.97 0.41 5.52
C GLY A 119 0.28 1.29 5.65
N HIS A 120 1.47 0.76 5.37
CA HIS A 120 2.75 1.47 5.51
C HIS A 120 3.08 2.32 4.28
#